data_AF-A0A397SVF7-F1
#
_entry.id   AF-A0A397SVF7-F1
#
_cell.length_a   1.000
_cell.length_b   1.000
_cell.length_c   1.000
_cell.angle_alpha   90.00
_cell.angle_beta   90.00
_cell.angle_gamma   90.00
#
_symmetry.space_group_name_H-M   'P 1'
#
loop_
_entity.id
_entity.type
_entity.pdbx_description
1 polymer ?
#
loop_
_entity_poly.entity_id
_entity_poly.type
_entity_poly.pdbx_seq_one_letter_code
_entity_poly.pdbx_strand_id
1 'polypeptide(L)'
;MEDFDINLQIDEFISKRKNKNNEKEHEKDILGEIKVETWGSKILTKRFNAFWKMKIIDYNIRNGMKNINQLKNKEDWMVQNRNKELRLNIDKDEIDWEKTYDFIMLRNKEAKLETSTKTSKVRSYRIKNLLEELPTLEIINRRNEEKNNNRCMRCKIESESWSHIWECDMNKHTLYDIVNEQISINIRNLKTKNIYVNEERWTDRIIKILLEKSMIKSNQLIIHDCIKGIFNKRITEIDRNKNIKEEMVKFIEGSTDTIEEEDKLIRLAKNNIAKNNKKIMSTVIANRYIDRLISHQEKVYSVGI
;
A
#
# COMPACT_ATOMS: atom_id res chain seq x y z
N MET A 1 44.56 -58.54 -1.18
CA MET A 1 43.97 -58.69 -2.53
C MET A 1 42.56 -58.18 -2.40
N GLU A 2 42.25 -56.93 -2.75
CA GLU A 2 42.61 -56.23 -3.99
C GLU A 2 43.04 -54.77 -3.71
N ASP A 3 44.29 -54.44 -4.03
CA ASP A 3 44.81 -53.06 -4.15
C ASP A 3 44.39 -52.46 -5.50
N PHE A 4 43.09 -52.47 -5.78
CA PHE A 4 42.55 -52.09 -7.09
C PHE A 4 41.46 -51.02 -6.92
N ASP A 5 41.86 -49.77 -6.69
CA ASP A 5 41.16 -48.60 -7.29
C ASP A 5 41.79 -47.21 -7.02
N ILE A 6 42.94 -47.11 -6.36
CA ILE A 6 43.50 -45.78 -6.02
C ILE A 6 44.35 -45.21 -7.18
N ASN A 7 45.11 -46.04 -7.89
CA ASN A 7 46.00 -45.56 -8.96
C ASN A 7 45.22 -45.14 -10.22
N LEU A 8 44.10 -45.80 -10.54
CA LEU A 8 43.27 -45.47 -11.70
C LEU A 8 42.64 -44.06 -11.58
N GLN A 9 42.22 -43.68 -10.37
CA GLN A 9 41.64 -42.35 -10.10
C GLN A 9 42.70 -41.23 -10.15
N ILE A 10 43.95 -41.51 -9.75
CA ILE A 10 45.04 -40.54 -9.78
C ILE A 10 45.46 -40.22 -11.22
N ASP A 11 45.55 -41.23 -12.09
CA ASP A 11 45.90 -41.05 -13.50
C ASP A 11 44.81 -40.30 -14.27
N GLU A 12 43.53 -40.53 -13.93
CA GLU A 12 42.41 -39.77 -14.49
C GLU A 12 42.41 -38.30 -14.04
N PHE A 13 42.89 -38.02 -12.82
CA PHE A 13 43.06 -36.65 -12.33
C PHE A 13 44.24 -35.93 -12.98
N ILE A 14 45.35 -36.63 -13.23
CA ILE A 14 46.55 -36.05 -13.87
C ILE A 14 46.26 -35.72 -15.35
N SER A 15 45.54 -36.59 -16.07
CA SER A 15 45.16 -36.34 -17.47
C SER A 15 44.20 -35.15 -17.62
N LYS A 16 43.19 -35.03 -16.74
CA LYS A 16 42.29 -33.85 -16.67
C LYS A 16 43.05 -32.56 -16.37
N ARG A 17 44.11 -32.62 -15.57
CA ARG A 17 44.94 -31.44 -15.23
C ARG A 17 45.87 -31.01 -16.36
N LYS A 18 46.41 -31.97 -17.14
CA LYS A 18 47.21 -31.70 -18.35
C LYS A 18 46.35 -31.08 -19.47
N ASN A 19 45.16 -31.60 -19.74
CA ASN A 19 44.25 -31.01 -20.74
C ASN A 19 43.85 -29.57 -20.39
N LYS A 20 43.63 -29.28 -19.10
CA LYS A 20 43.29 -27.93 -18.62
C LYS A 20 44.45 -26.94 -18.69
N ASN A 21 45.69 -27.42 -18.74
CA ASN A 21 46.88 -26.58 -18.93
C ASN A 21 47.16 -26.35 -20.42
N ASN A 22 46.96 -27.36 -21.27
CA ASN A 22 47.10 -27.21 -22.72
C ASN A 22 46.01 -26.29 -23.31
N GLU A 23 44.77 -26.34 -22.80
CA GLU A 23 43.71 -25.38 -23.18
C GLU A 23 44.07 -23.94 -22.79
N LYS A 24 44.75 -23.73 -21.66
CA LYS A 24 45.20 -22.40 -21.19
C LYS A 24 46.40 -21.85 -21.95
N GLU A 25 47.30 -22.72 -22.43
CA GLU A 25 48.39 -22.30 -23.31
C GLU A 25 47.87 -21.96 -24.71
N HIS A 26 46.89 -22.72 -25.21
CA HIS A 26 46.27 -22.43 -26.51
C HIS A 26 45.39 -21.16 -26.48
N GLU A 27 44.76 -20.81 -25.35
CA GLU A 27 44.06 -19.53 -25.15
C GLU A 27 45.01 -18.32 -25.07
N LYS A 28 46.25 -18.51 -24.57
CA LYS A 28 47.26 -17.45 -24.49
C LYS A 28 47.83 -17.08 -25.87
N ASP A 29 47.92 -18.02 -26.79
CA ASP A 29 48.39 -17.76 -28.17
C ASP A 29 47.34 -17.06 -29.05
N ILE A 30 46.04 -17.25 -28.77
CA ILE A 30 44.94 -16.64 -29.54
C ILE A 30 44.69 -15.18 -29.11
N LEU A 31 45.10 -14.80 -27.89
CA LEU A 31 44.94 -13.46 -27.32
C LEU A 31 46.31 -12.79 -27.25
N GLY A 32 46.81 -12.34 -28.40
CA GLY A 32 48.06 -11.59 -28.54
C GLY A 32 48.26 -10.57 -27.41
N GLU A 33 49.48 -10.55 -26.87
CA GLU A 33 49.96 -9.82 -25.69
C GLU A 33 49.11 -8.60 -25.29
N ILE A 34 48.12 -8.83 -24.43
CA ILE A 34 47.38 -7.75 -23.79
C ILE A 34 48.29 -7.15 -22.72
N LYS A 35 48.85 -5.96 -22.98
CA LYS A 35 49.54 -5.16 -21.95
C LYS A 35 48.56 -4.84 -20.81
N VAL A 36 48.77 -5.48 -19.67
CA VAL A 36 48.02 -5.25 -18.43
C VAL A 36 48.78 -4.22 -17.60
N GLU A 37 48.25 -3.00 -17.48
CA GLU A 37 48.70 -2.07 -16.44
C GLU A 37 47.90 -2.33 -15.16
N THR A 38 48.59 -2.69 -14.08
CA THR A 38 47.98 -2.98 -12.79
C THR A 38 47.85 -1.70 -11.96
N TRP A 39 46.62 -1.27 -11.67
CA TRP A 39 46.30 -0.31 -10.61
C TRP A 39 45.43 -1.01 -9.56
N GLY A 40 46.06 -1.43 -8.46
CA GLY A 40 45.40 -2.20 -7.39
C GLY A 40 44.99 -3.62 -7.79
N SER A 41 44.36 -4.34 -6.87
CA SER A 41 44.09 -5.80 -6.90
C SER A 41 43.09 -6.29 -7.96
N LYS A 42 42.69 -5.46 -8.93
CA LYS A 42 41.75 -5.84 -10.00
C LYS A 42 42.46 -5.85 -11.35
N ILE A 43 42.36 -6.97 -12.07
CA ILE A 43 42.88 -7.12 -13.43
C ILE A 43 42.04 -6.24 -14.37
N LEU A 44 42.63 -5.13 -14.83
CA LEU A 44 42.02 -4.23 -15.80
C LEU A 44 42.20 -4.76 -17.23
N THR A 45 41.18 -5.42 -17.76
CA THR A 45 41.10 -5.66 -19.21
C THR A 45 40.30 -4.52 -19.87
N LYS A 46 40.88 -3.84 -20.87
CA LYS A 46 40.24 -2.74 -21.63
C LYS A 46 38.87 -3.10 -22.22
N ARG A 47 38.58 -4.39 -22.39
CA ARG A 47 37.39 -4.92 -23.07
C ARG A 47 36.09 -4.83 -22.25
N PHE A 48 36.17 -4.80 -20.91
CA PHE A 48 34.97 -4.94 -20.06
C PHE A 48 34.78 -3.78 -19.07
N ASN A 49 35.62 -2.77 -19.12
CA ASN A 49 35.51 -1.58 -18.26
C ASN A 49 34.72 -0.49 -18.97
N ALA A 50 33.80 0.17 -18.27
CA ALA A 50 33.14 1.35 -18.81
C ALA A 50 33.98 2.60 -18.56
N PHE A 51 33.98 3.49 -19.55
CA PHE A 51 34.73 4.74 -19.52
C PHE A 51 33.77 5.91 -19.69
N TRP A 52 34.02 6.99 -18.97
CA TRP A 52 33.36 8.28 -19.17
C TRP A 52 34.42 9.38 -19.29
N LYS A 53 34.41 10.15 -20.38
CA LYS A 53 35.44 11.18 -20.68
C LYS A 53 36.88 10.66 -20.48
N MET A 54 37.16 9.48 -21.02
CA MET A 54 38.45 8.76 -20.91
C MET A 54 38.89 8.37 -19.49
N LYS A 55 38.02 8.53 -18.47
CA LYS A 55 38.24 8.03 -17.12
C LYS A 55 37.49 6.72 -16.91
N ILE A 56 38.11 5.77 -16.22
CA ILE A 56 37.46 4.49 -15.85
C ILE A 56 36.39 4.77 -14.80
N ILE A 57 35.21 4.20 -15.01
CA ILE A 57 34.16 4.18 -14.01
C ILE A 57 34.44 2.99 -13.09
N ASP A 58 35.13 3.22 -11.97
CA ASP A 58 35.37 2.20 -10.93
C ASP A 58 34.16 2.02 -9.98
N TYR A 59 33.03 2.64 -10.32
CA TYR A 59 31.77 2.48 -9.60
C TYR A 59 30.93 1.34 -10.20
N ASN A 60 30.12 0.68 -9.38
CA ASN A 60 29.18 -0.33 -9.87
C ASN A 60 28.07 0.33 -10.72
N ILE A 61 28.25 0.32 -12.04
CA ILE A 61 27.35 0.95 -13.02
C ILE A 61 25.91 0.43 -12.87
N ARG A 62 25.74 -0.87 -12.59
CA ARG A 62 24.42 -1.47 -12.40
C ARG A 62 23.70 -0.85 -11.20
N ASN A 63 24.40 -0.65 -10.09
CA ASN A 63 23.84 0.05 -8.93
C ASN A 63 23.53 1.51 -9.25
N GLY A 64 24.41 2.20 -10.00
CA GLY A 64 24.17 3.56 -10.46
C GLY A 64 22.89 3.69 -11.30
N MET A 65 22.75 2.83 -12.31
CA MET A 65 21.55 2.79 -13.17
C MET A 65 20.30 2.42 -12.37
N LYS A 66 20.39 1.49 -11.42
CA LYS A 66 19.30 1.15 -10.52
C LYS A 66 18.83 2.36 -9.71
N ASN A 67 19.76 3.12 -9.13
CA ASN A 67 19.44 4.32 -8.35
C ASN A 67 18.80 5.41 -9.22
N ILE A 68 19.33 5.63 -10.44
CA ILE A 68 18.75 6.59 -11.40
C ILE A 68 17.31 6.20 -11.74
N ASN A 69 17.06 4.93 -12.05
CA ASN A 69 15.71 4.47 -12.36
C ASN A 69 14.75 4.58 -11.17
N GLN A 70 15.23 4.30 -9.95
CA GLN A 70 14.44 4.50 -8.74
C GLN A 70 14.06 5.98 -8.52
N LEU A 71 15.01 6.89 -8.74
CA LEU A 71 14.76 8.34 -8.64
C LEU A 71 13.76 8.82 -9.69
N LYS A 72 13.92 8.40 -10.95
CA LYS A 72 12.96 8.73 -12.03
C LYS A 72 11.55 8.24 -11.71
N ASN A 73 11.41 6.97 -11.34
CA ASN A 73 10.10 6.41 -10.97
C ASN A 73 9.47 7.14 -9.78
N LYS A 74 10.29 7.56 -8.80
CA LYS A 74 9.83 8.34 -7.66
C LYS A 74 9.37 9.74 -8.09
N GLU A 75 10.14 10.41 -8.93
CA GLU A 75 9.79 11.72 -9.50
C GLU A 75 8.48 11.64 -10.29
N ASP A 76 8.37 10.71 -11.23
CA ASP A 76 7.18 10.50 -12.06
C ASP A 76 5.94 10.27 -11.20
N TRP A 77 6.07 9.46 -10.14
CA TRP A 77 4.98 9.24 -9.19
C TRP A 77 4.64 10.50 -8.40
N MET A 78 5.62 11.24 -7.88
CA MET A 78 5.40 12.45 -7.08
C MET A 78 4.72 13.58 -7.88
N VAL A 79 4.98 13.68 -9.18
CA VAL A 79 4.45 14.75 -10.05
C VAL A 79 3.00 14.50 -10.46
N GLN A 80 2.45 13.29 -10.25
CA GLN A 80 1.07 12.97 -10.56
C GLN A 80 0.08 13.91 -9.84
N ASN A 81 -0.98 14.31 -10.55
CA ASN A 81 -1.96 15.26 -10.01
C ASN A 81 -2.63 14.78 -8.72
N ARG A 82 -2.81 13.46 -8.54
CA ARG A 82 -3.33 12.86 -7.30
C ARG A 82 -2.48 13.15 -6.06
N ASN A 83 -1.18 13.39 -6.25
CA ASN A 83 -0.22 13.66 -5.17
C ASN A 83 -0.01 15.16 -4.96
N LYS A 84 -0.67 16.03 -5.75
CA LYS A 84 -0.44 17.48 -5.74
C LYS A 84 -0.58 18.08 -4.34
N GLU A 85 -1.67 17.76 -3.65
CA GLU A 85 -1.93 18.28 -2.29
C GLU A 85 -0.87 17.79 -1.30
N LEU A 86 -0.56 16.49 -1.27
CA LEU A 86 0.50 15.98 -0.38
C LEU A 86 1.87 16.60 -0.67
N ARG A 87 2.22 16.76 -1.96
CA ARG A 87 3.48 17.35 -2.40
C ARG A 87 3.63 18.82 -1.99
N LEU A 88 2.56 19.61 -2.10
CA LEU A 88 2.58 21.02 -1.71
C LEU A 88 2.70 21.22 -0.19
N ASN A 89 2.43 20.18 0.59
CA ASN A 89 2.34 20.25 2.05
C ASN A 89 3.41 19.40 2.75
N ILE A 90 4.36 18.80 2.01
CA ILE A 90 5.36 17.88 2.57
C ILE A 90 6.31 18.55 3.57
N ASP A 91 6.62 19.83 3.36
CA ASP A 91 7.53 20.61 4.22
C ASP A 91 6.81 21.27 5.41
N LYS A 92 5.50 21.06 5.55
CA LYS A 92 4.74 21.67 6.65
C LYS A 92 4.99 20.95 7.96
N ASP A 93 5.46 21.71 8.94
CA ASP A 93 5.80 21.21 10.27
C ASP A 93 4.58 20.74 11.07
N GLU A 94 3.36 21.10 10.66
CA GLU A 94 2.12 20.70 11.35
C GLU A 94 1.86 19.18 11.27
N ILE A 95 2.41 18.50 10.27
CA ILE A 95 2.16 17.06 10.06
C ILE A 95 3.32 16.24 10.60
N ASP A 96 3.00 15.24 11.41
CA ASP A 96 3.93 14.19 11.80
C ASP A 96 3.97 13.12 10.69
N TRP A 97 4.82 13.36 9.69
CA TRP A 97 4.96 12.46 8.54
C TRP A 97 5.54 11.09 8.91
N GLU A 98 6.36 11.01 9.97
CA GLU A 98 6.92 9.75 10.43
C GLU A 98 5.80 8.84 10.98
N LYS A 99 4.99 9.35 11.92
CA LYS A 99 3.83 8.60 12.44
C LYS A 99 2.80 8.29 11.36
N THR A 100 2.53 9.26 10.47
CA THR A 100 1.62 9.08 9.33
C THR A 100 2.09 7.93 8.44
N TYR A 101 3.38 7.92 8.07
CA TYR A 101 3.96 6.86 7.25
C TYR A 101 3.94 5.50 7.95
N ASP A 102 4.34 5.45 9.22
CA ASP A 102 4.38 4.20 9.98
C ASP A 102 2.98 3.60 10.15
N PHE A 103 1.97 4.44 10.35
CA PHE A 103 0.58 4.04 10.37
C PHE A 103 0.14 3.50 9.01
N ILE A 104 0.29 4.26 7.92
CA ILE A 104 -0.15 3.83 6.58
C ILE A 104 0.52 2.51 6.17
N MET A 105 1.82 2.38 6.46
CA MET A 105 2.62 1.22 6.07
C MET A 105 2.57 0.06 7.08
N LEU A 106 1.85 0.21 8.19
CA LEU A 106 1.76 -0.80 9.27
C LEU A 106 3.14 -1.18 9.84
N ARG A 107 4.11 -0.26 9.86
CA ARG A 107 5.48 -0.56 10.33
C ARG A 107 5.52 -0.97 11.79
N ASN A 108 4.64 -0.40 12.60
CA ASN A 108 4.57 -0.69 14.04
C ASN A 108 3.93 -2.05 14.37
N LYS A 109 3.28 -2.70 13.39
CA LYS A 109 2.53 -3.95 13.59
C LYS A 109 3.19 -5.18 12.96
N GLU A 110 4.16 -5.01 12.07
CA GLU A 110 4.82 -6.13 11.38
C GLU A 110 6.35 -6.05 11.49
N ALA A 111 6.96 -6.99 12.23
CA ALA A 111 8.42 -7.17 12.28
C ALA A 111 8.97 -8.04 11.13
N LYS A 112 8.10 -8.62 10.30
CA LYS A 112 8.46 -9.57 9.24
C LYS A 112 8.50 -8.86 7.88
N LEU A 113 9.46 -9.23 7.04
CA LEU A 113 9.58 -8.77 5.65
C LEU A 113 8.50 -9.37 4.72
N GLU A 114 7.55 -10.14 5.27
CA GLU A 114 6.50 -10.84 4.54
C GLU A 114 5.16 -10.12 4.69
N THR A 115 4.49 -9.85 3.57
CA THR A 115 3.17 -9.21 3.56
C THR A 115 2.07 -10.26 3.44
N SER A 116 1.14 -10.29 4.39
CA SER A 116 -0.06 -11.12 4.29
C SER A 116 -1.11 -10.49 3.37
N THR A 117 -2.04 -11.29 2.81
CA THR A 117 -3.19 -10.76 2.05
C THR A 117 -4.04 -9.80 2.88
N LYS A 118 -4.16 -10.03 4.19
CA LYS A 118 -4.90 -9.14 5.10
C LYS A 118 -4.21 -7.79 5.20
N THR A 119 -2.91 -7.77 5.44
CA THR A 119 -2.17 -6.52 5.64
C THR A 119 -1.94 -5.75 4.34
N SER A 120 -1.84 -6.43 3.20
CA SER A 120 -1.90 -5.79 1.88
C SER A 120 -3.22 -5.05 1.65
N LYS A 121 -4.36 -5.64 2.04
CA LYS A 121 -5.68 -4.99 1.93
C LYS A 121 -5.79 -3.74 2.80
N VAL A 122 -5.31 -3.81 4.05
CA VAL A 122 -5.32 -2.66 4.98
C VAL A 122 -4.43 -1.53 4.45
N ARG A 123 -3.19 -1.83 4.03
CA ARG A 123 -2.30 -0.84 3.39
C ARG A 123 -2.95 -0.21 2.16
N SER A 124 -3.54 -1.03 1.29
CA SER A 124 -4.22 -0.55 0.08
C SER A 124 -5.38 0.38 0.43
N TYR A 125 -6.17 0.06 1.46
CA TYR A 125 -7.24 0.93 1.94
C TYR A 125 -6.68 2.26 2.46
N ARG A 126 -5.69 2.23 3.36
CA ARG A 126 -5.09 3.43 3.96
C ARG A 126 -4.48 4.35 2.90
N ILE A 127 -3.76 3.80 1.92
CA ILE A 127 -3.20 4.58 0.79
C ILE A 127 -4.32 5.20 -0.05
N LYS A 128 -5.35 4.43 -0.40
CA LYS A 128 -6.49 4.97 -1.17
C LYS A 128 -7.25 6.04 -0.38
N ASN A 129 -7.39 5.86 0.92
CA ASN A 129 -8.07 6.83 1.77
C ASN A 129 -7.28 8.13 1.88
N LEU A 130 -5.97 8.04 2.11
CA LEU A 130 -5.05 9.19 2.13
C LEU A 130 -5.12 10.01 0.84
N LEU A 131 -5.14 9.33 -0.31
CA LEU A 131 -5.20 9.96 -1.63
C LEU A 131 -6.62 10.36 -2.06
N GLU A 132 -7.62 10.15 -1.21
CA GLU A 132 -9.04 10.33 -1.54
C GLU A 132 -9.49 9.51 -2.77
N GLU A 133 -8.81 8.40 -3.06
CA GLU A 133 -9.05 7.48 -4.18
C GLU A 133 -9.85 6.23 -3.77
N LEU A 134 -10.65 6.33 -2.71
CA LEU A 134 -11.62 5.28 -2.38
C LEU A 134 -12.57 5.03 -3.56
N PRO A 135 -13.08 3.80 -3.75
CA PRO A 135 -13.91 3.47 -4.91
C PRO A 135 -15.32 4.06 -4.78
N THR A 136 -15.43 5.39 -4.86
CA THR A 136 -16.69 6.14 -4.88
C THR A 136 -17.28 6.12 -6.28
N LEU A 137 -18.60 6.34 -6.41
CA LEU A 137 -19.22 6.43 -7.75
C LEU A 137 -18.59 7.52 -8.61
N GLU A 138 -18.16 8.64 -8.03
CA GLU A 138 -17.44 9.68 -8.76
C GLU A 138 -16.15 9.14 -9.40
N ILE A 139 -15.35 8.37 -8.65
CA ILE A 139 -14.09 7.80 -9.14
C ILE A 139 -14.31 6.66 -10.13
N ILE A 140 -15.32 5.83 -9.89
CA ILE A 140 -15.71 4.75 -10.79
C ILE A 140 -16.12 5.34 -12.15
N ASN A 141 -16.97 6.37 -12.15
CA ASN A 141 -17.41 7.04 -13.37
C ASN A 141 -16.29 7.80 -14.07
N ARG A 142 -15.28 8.28 -13.34
CA ARG A 142 -14.09 8.92 -13.94
C ARG A 142 -13.22 7.92 -14.70
N ARG A 143 -13.24 6.64 -14.30
CA ARG A 143 -12.42 5.57 -14.89
C ARG A 143 -13.12 4.81 -16.01
N ASN A 144 -14.45 4.86 -16.06
CA ASN A 144 -15.27 4.19 -17.06
C ASN A 144 -15.80 5.20 -18.09
N GLU A 145 -15.92 4.80 -19.36
CA GLU A 145 -16.49 5.66 -20.41
C GLU A 145 -18.00 5.85 -20.25
N GLU A 146 -18.69 4.85 -19.69
CA GLU A 146 -20.12 4.91 -19.37
C GLU A 146 -20.35 5.75 -18.11
N LYS A 147 -20.81 7.00 -18.32
CA LYS A 147 -21.21 7.90 -17.23
C LYS A 147 -22.52 7.44 -16.60
N ASN A 148 -22.41 6.58 -15.60
CA ASN A 148 -23.54 6.22 -14.75
C ASN A 148 -23.94 7.37 -13.82
N ASN A 149 -25.13 7.27 -13.23
CA ASN A 149 -25.54 8.19 -12.17
C ASN A 149 -24.53 8.13 -11.01
N ASN A 150 -23.95 9.27 -10.64
CA ASN A 150 -22.97 9.37 -9.55
C ASN A 150 -23.61 9.69 -8.20
N ARG A 151 -24.94 9.73 -8.10
CA ARG A 151 -25.62 10.02 -6.83
C ARG A 151 -25.34 8.95 -5.78
N CYS A 152 -25.10 9.39 -4.56
CA CYS A 152 -24.87 8.55 -3.39
C CYS A 152 -25.95 7.49 -3.24
N MET A 153 -25.53 6.24 -3.02
CA MET A 153 -26.46 5.13 -2.84
C MET A 153 -27.30 5.25 -1.56
N ARG A 154 -26.84 6.02 -0.57
CA ARG A 154 -27.53 6.22 0.71
C ARG A 154 -28.60 7.30 0.60
N CYS A 155 -28.20 8.55 0.35
CA CYS A 155 -29.14 9.67 0.29
C CYS A 155 -29.83 9.84 -1.06
N LYS A 156 -29.23 9.35 -2.15
CA LYS A 156 -29.71 9.51 -3.54
C LYS A 156 -29.91 10.97 -4.00
N ILE A 157 -29.34 11.93 -3.26
CA ILE A 157 -29.47 13.38 -3.51
C ILE A 157 -28.16 13.90 -4.11
N GLU A 158 -27.08 13.89 -3.32
CA GLU A 158 -25.77 14.40 -3.73
C GLU A 158 -24.92 13.34 -4.44
N SER A 159 -23.87 13.77 -5.15
CA SER A 159 -22.89 12.87 -5.76
C SER A 159 -22.01 12.18 -4.72
N GLU A 160 -21.76 10.88 -4.89
CA GLU A 160 -20.86 10.08 -4.05
C GLU A 160 -19.39 10.44 -4.32
N SER A 161 -18.94 11.53 -3.71
CA SER A 161 -17.52 11.93 -3.62
C SER A 161 -16.87 11.32 -2.37
N TRP A 162 -15.54 11.46 -2.24
CA TRP A 162 -14.85 11.05 -1.02
C TRP A 162 -15.45 11.75 0.21
N SER A 163 -15.56 13.09 0.21
CA SER A 163 -16.11 13.85 1.34
C SER A 163 -17.54 13.44 1.68
N HIS A 164 -18.39 13.28 0.66
CA HIS A 164 -19.79 12.93 0.88
C HIS A 164 -19.96 11.58 1.58
N ILE A 165 -19.08 10.59 1.36
CA ILE A 165 -19.17 9.30 2.06
C ILE A 165 -19.10 9.47 3.58
N TRP A 166 -18.32 10.45 4.05
CA TRP A 166 -18.11 10.74 5.46
C TRP A 166 -19.19 11.67 6.03
N GLU A 167 -19.66 12.62 5.23
CA GLU A 167 -20.59 13.69 5.67
C GLU A 167 -22.06 13.39 5.32
N CYS A 168 -22.36 12.26 4.67
CA CYS A 168 -23.74 11.93 4.26
C CYS A 168 -24.70 11.89 5.47
N ASP A 169 -25.78 12.66 5.38
CA ASP A 169 -26.83 12.73 6.43
C ASP A 169 -27.50 11.38 6.72
N MET A 170 -27.46 10.46 5.77
CA MET A 170 -28.02 9.10 5.91
C MET A 170 -27.05 8.12 6.57
N ASN A 171 -25.90 8.59 7.05
CA ASN A 171 -24.97 7.77 7.83
C ASN A 171 -25.55 7.50 9.22
N LYS A 172 -25.29 6.29 9.73
CA LYS A 172 -25.74 5.89 11.08
C LYS A 172 -25.01 6.70 12.16
N HIS A 173 -23.74 7.00 11.92
CA HIS A 173 -22.88 7.75 12.82
C HIS A 173 -22.29 8.92 12.05
N THR A 174 -22.28 10.09 12.68
CA THR A 174 -21.61 11.27 12.15
C THR A 174 -20.12 11.24 12.50
N LEU A 175 -19.32 12.09 11.84
CA LEU A 175 -17.93 12.30 12.23
C LEU A 175 -17.80 12.77 13.70
N TYR A 176 -18.78 13.54 14.18
CA TYR A 176 -18.83 13.99 15.56
C TYR A 176 -19.04 12.82 16.54
N ASP A 177 -19.93 11.89 16.21
CA ASP A 177 -20.18 10.70 17.04
C ASP A 177 -18.92 9.84 17.15
N ILE A 178 -18.24 9.60 16.01
CA ILE A 178 -16.99 8.83 15.96
C ILE A 178 -15.92 9.49 16.83
N VAL A 179 -15.76 10.81 16.73
CA VAL A 179 -14.78 11.54 17.53
C VAL A 179 -15.09 11.46 19.02
N ASN A 180 -16.35 11.66 19.42
CA ASN A 180 -16.72 11.60 20.83
C ASN A 180 -16.56 10.20 21.43
N GLU A 181 -16.86 9.17 20.66
CA GLU A 181 -16.58 7.79 21.06
C GLU A 181 -15.08 7.60 21.30
N GLN A 182 -14.24 8.10 20.39
CA GLN A 182 -12.79 7.99 20.53
C GLN A 182 -12.20 8.85 21.65
N ILE A 183 -12.75 10.03 21.92
CA ILE A 183 -12.41 10.84 23.10
C ILE A 183 -12.77 10.07 24.38
N SER A 184 -13.94 9.43 24.41
CA SER A 184 -14.37 8.63 25.56
C SER A 184 -13.46 7.42 25.80
N ILE A 185 -12.97 6.77 24.73
CA ILE A 185 -11.98 5.69 24.81
C ILE A 185 -10.63 6.24 25.30
N ASN A 186 -10.18 7.39 24.77
CA ASN A 186 -8.96 8.06 25.18
C ASN A 186 -8.97 8.38 26.69
N ILE A 187 -10.04 9.00 27.19
CA ILE A 187 -10.20 9.32 28.62
C ILE A 187 -10.17 8.04 29.47
N ARG A 188 -10.85 6.98 29.05
CA ARG A 188 -10.81 5.68 29.74
C ARG A 188 -9.39 5.12 29.80
N ASN A 189 -8.64 5.17 28.72
CA ASN A 189 -7.24 4.70 28.68
C ASN A 189 -6.30 5.58 29.52
N LEU A 190 -6.57 6.88 29.64
CA LEU A 190 -5.81 7.75 30.53
C LEU A 190 -6.07 7.38 32.00
N LYS A 191 -7.32 7.11 32.37
CA LYS A 191 -7.69 6.67 33.72
C LYS A 191 -7.01 5.34 34.09
N THR A 192 -6.92 4.37 33.18
CA THR A 192 -6.21 3.10 33.44
C THR A 192 -4.71 3.29 33.65
N LYS A 193 -4.12 4.35 33.07
CA LYS A 193 -2.74 4.77 33.33
C LYS A 193 -2.58 5.70 34.54
N ASN A 194 -3.62 5.83 35.37
CA ASN A 194 -3.66 6.72 36.54
C ASN A 194 -3.47 8.21 36.20
N ILE A 195 -3.93 8.64 35.01
CA ILE A 195 -3.94 10.03 34.56
C ILE A 195 -5.39 10.51 34.51
N TYR A 196 -5.66 11.58 35.25
CA TYR A 196 -7.00 12.17 35.32
C TYR A 196 -7.02 13.51 34.59
N VAL A 197 -7.99 13.66 33.69
CA VAL A 197 -8.25 14.90 32.96
C VAL A 197 -9.68 15.37 33.27
N ASN A 198 -9.91 16.68 33.23
CA ASN A 198 -11.27 17.21 33.24
C ASN A 198 -11.91 16.89 31.89
N GLU A 199 -12.92 16.02 31.88
CA GLU A 199 -13.48 15.44 30.64
C GLU A 199 -14.07 16.50 29.70
N GLU A 200 -14.81 17.47 30.24
CA GLU A 200 -15.42 18.56 29.46
C GLU A 200 -14.34 19.42 28.78
N ARG A 201 -13.38 19.94 29.57
CA ARG A 201 -12.28 20.77 29.04
C ARG A 201 -11.39 20.00 28.08
N TRP A 202 -11.19 18.70 28.30
CA TRP A 202 -10.40 17.85 27.42
C TRP A 202 -11.08 17.65 26.08
N THR A 203 -12.38 17.35 26.11
CA THR A 203 -13.24 17.18 24.94
C THR A 203 -13.28 18.45 24.11
N ASP A 204 -13.57 19.60 24.73
CA ASP A 204 -13.61 20.90 24.07
C ASP A 204 -12.30 21.25 23.40
N ARG A 205 -11.18 20.97 24.08
CA ARG A 205 -9.84 21.24 23.54
C ARG A 205 -9.55 20.42 22.29
N ILE A 206 -9.89 19.14 22.30
CA ILE A 206 -9.69 18.25 21.15
C ILE A 206 -10.60 18.65 19.99
N ILE A 207 -11.90 18.86 20.26
CA ILE A 207 -12.88 19.25 19.24
C ILE A 207 -12.49 20.58 18.59
N LYS A 208 -12.06 21.56 19.38
CA LYS A 208 -11.59 22.85 18.87
C LYS A 208 -10.46 22.70 17.86
N ILE A 209 -9.49 21.82 18.12
CA ILE A 209 -8.40 21.55 17.18
C ILE A 209 -8.94 20.83 15.93
N LEU A 210 -9.79 19.82 16.10
CA LEU A 210 -10.34 19.04 14.97
C LEU A 210 -11.18 19.87 14.00
N LEU A 211 -11.86 20.91 14.50
CA LEU A 211 -12.70 21.82 13.72
C LEU A 211 -11.93 22.96 13.04
N GLU A 212 -10.63 23.09 13.27
CA GLU A 212 -9.83 24.06 12.54
C GLU A 212 -9.57 23.62 11.10
N LYS A 213 -9.29 24.60 10.24
CA LYS A 213 -9.03 24.36 8.81
C LYS A 213 -7.76 23.53 8.63
N SER A 214 -7.85 22.50 7.79
CA SER A 214 -6.70 21.73 7.33
C SER A 214 -5.75 22.63 6.55
N MET A 215 -4.45 22.52 6.87
CA MET A 215 -3.42 23.14 6.04
C MET A 215 -3.14 22.35 4.75
N ILE A 216 -3.61 21.11 4.64
CA ILE A 216 -3.37 20.25 3.48
C ILE A 216 -4.27 20.66 2.32
N LYS A 217 -5.57 20.78 2.58
CA LYS A 217 -6.55 21.03 1.53
C LYS A 217 -7.53 22.13 1.93
N SER A 218 -7.73 23.09 1.04
CA SER A 218 -8.76 24.11 1.19
C SER A 218 -10.14 23.46 1.28
N ASN A 219 -10.97 23.91 2.22
CA ASN A 219 -12.32 23.41 2.52
C ASN A 219 -12.38 22.07 3.28
N GLN A 220 -11.27 21.63 3.88
CA GLN A 220 -11.28 20.54 4.85
C GLN A 220 -10.89 21.02 6.23
N LEU A 221 -11.25 20.23 7.23
CA LEU A 221 -10.92 20.44 8.64
C LEU A 221 -9.89 19.39 9.09
N ILE A 222 -9.20 19.61 10.22
CA ILE A 222 -8.19 18.68 10.74
C ILE A 222 -8.79 17.28 11.02
N ILE A 223 -10.08 17.18 11.35
CA ILE A 223 -10.77 15.88 11.46
C ILE A 223 -10.68 15.05 10.16
N HIS A 224 -10.73 15.69 8.99
CA HIS A 224 -10.60 15.03 7.70
C HIS A 224 -9.19 14.49 7.48
N ASP A 225 -8.18 15.18 8.00
CA ASP A 225 -6.81 14.69 7.96
C ASP A 225 -6.65 13.47 8.89
N CYS A 226 -7.26 13.53 10.08
CA CYS A 226 -7.22 12.43 11.04
C CYS A 226 -7.87 11.15 10.49
N ILE A 227 -9.06 11.23 9.87
CA ILE A 227 -9.73 10.05 9.28
C ILE A 227 -8.99 9.49 8.06
N LYS A 228 -8.13 10.30 7.40
CA LYS A 228 -7.21 9.82 6.35
C LYS A 228 -6.02 9.06 6.92
N GLY A 229 -5.82 9.10 8.23
CA GLY A 229 -4.64 8.56 8.91
C GLY A 229 -3.45 9.52 8.92
N ILE A 230 -3.69 10.84 8.77
CA ILE A 230 -2.67 11.88 8.89
C ILE A 230 -2.59 12.37 10.32
N PHE A 231 -1.37 12.40 10.87
CA PHE A 231 -1.13 12.76 12.26
C PHE A 231 -0.79 14.24 12.37
N ASN A 232 -1.72 15.04 12.88
CA ASN A 232 -1.48 16.46 13.13
C ASN A 232 -0.75 16.66 14.47
N LYS A 233 0.39 17.37 14.46
CA LYS A 233 1.24 17.61 15.64
C LYS A 233 0.49 18.34 16.74
N ARG A 234 -0.46 19.22 16.41
CA ARG A 234 -1.27 19.93 17.41
C ARG A 234 -2.11 18.98 18.27
N ILE A 235 -2.46 17.82 17.71
CA ILE A 235 -3.16 16.73 18.44
C ILE A 235 -2.14 15.81 19.11
N THR A 236 -1.12 15.34 18.39
CA THR A 236 -0.16 14.37 18.97
C THR A 236 0.74 14.98 20.04
N GLU A 237 0.91 16.30 20.03
CA GLU A 237 1.70 17.09 20.99
C GLU A 237 0.81 18.00 21.85
N ILE A 238 -0.47 17.68 21.98
CA ILE A 238 -1.43 18.44 22.79
C ILE A 238 -0.98 18.61 24.24
N ASP A 239 -0.17 17.68 24.77
CA ASP A 239 0.34 17.74 26.13
C ASP A 239 1.84 17.40 26.18
N ARG A 240 2.53 17.82 27.25
CA ARG A 240 3.93 17.48 27.50
C ARG A 240 4.11 16.05 28.00
N ASN A 241 3.09 15.49 28.65
CA ASN A 241 3.14 14.14 29.20
C ASN A 241 3.24 13.08 28.09
N LYS A 242 4.31 12.27 28.13
CA LYS A 242 4.58 11.22 27.14
C LYS A 242 3.44 10.21 27.01
N ASN A 243 2.82 9.81 28.13
CA ASN A 243 1.71 8.84 28.12
C ASN A 243 0.47 9.41 27.42
N ILE A 244 0.22 10.72 27.57
CA ILE A 244 -0.87 11.40 26.87
C ILE A 244 -0.57 11.46 25.37
N LYS A 245 0.65 11.84 24.99
CA LYS A 245 1.06 11.83 23.56
C LYS A 245 0.84 10.47 22.91
N GLU A 246 1.23 9.39 23.58
CA GLU A 246 1.02 8.02 23.09
C GLU A 246 -0.47 7.66 22.94
N GLU A 247 -1.32 8.06 23.88
CA GLU A 247 -2.77 7.83 23.76
C GLU A 247 -3.42 8.71 22.68
N MET A 248 -2.86 9.89 22.39
CA MET A 248 -3.34 10.72 21.27
C MET A 248 -2.97 10.14 19.91
N VAL A 249 -1.84 9.42 19.81
CA VAL A 249 -1.53 8.64 18.61
C VAL A 249 -2.60 7.56 18.41
N LYS A 250 -2.92 6.80 19.46
CA LYS A 250 -3.98 5.76 19.40
C LYS A 250 -5.37 6.34 19.10
N PHE A 251 -5.67 7.54 19.57
CA PHE A 251 -6.91 8.25 19.26
C PHE A 251 -7.07 8.47 17.74
N ILE A 252 -6.01 8.91 17.05
CA ILE A 252 -6.03 9.10 15.59
C ILE A 252 -6.12 7.74 14.87
N GLU A 253 -5.37 6.73 15.34
CA GLU A 253 -5.45 5.38 14.78
C GLU A 253 -6.86 4.81 14.89
N GLY A 254 -7.49 4.91 16.06
CA GLY A 254 -8.85 4.46 16.31
C GLY A 254 -9.88 5.20 15.46
N SER A 255 -9.72 6.51 15.30
CA SER A 255 -10.59 7.32 14.43
C SER A 255 -10.56 6.84 12.97
N THR A 256 -9.45 6.27 12.49
CA THR A 256 -9.35 5.70 11.14
C THR A 256 -9.86 4.25 11.08
N ASP A 257 -9.56 3.45 12.11
CA ASP A 257 -9.83 2.00 12.13
C ASP A 257 -11.30 1.66 12.45
N THR A 258 -11.99 2.43 13.33
CA THR A 258 -13.44 2.26 13.59
C THR A 258 -14.25 2.35 12.28
N ILE A 259 -13.75 3.14 11.34
CA ILE A 259 -14.45 3.41 10.09
C ILE A 259 -14.13 2.34 9.02
N GLU A 260 -12.98 1.65 9.11
CA GLU A 260 -12.68 0.49 8.26
C GLU A 260 -13.65 -0.68 8.54
N GLU A 261 -14.13 -0.84 9.77
CA GLU A 261 -15.09 -1.89 10.13
C GLU A 261 -16.50 -1.61 9.58
N GLU A 262 -16.97 -0.37 9.64
CA GLU A 262 -18.23 0.03 9.00
C GLU A 262 -18.18 -0.09 7.47
N ASP A 263 -17.08 0.34 6.85
CA ASP A 263 -16.85 0.17 5.41
C ASP A 263 -16.77 -1.31 5.01
N LYS A 264 -16.18 -2.17 5.85
CA LYS A 264 -16.18 -3.63 5.66
C LYS A 264 -17.60 -4.17 5.74
N LEU A 265 -18.41 -3.77 6.72
CA LEU A 265 -19.80 -4.20 6.86
C LEU A 265 -20.63 -3.78 5.65
N ILE A 266 -20.46 -2.55 5.16
CA ILE A 266 -21.16 -2.02 3.99
C ILE A 266 -20.70 -2.72 2.70
N ARG A 267 -19.40 -3.01 2.53
CA ARG A 267 -18.89 -3.78 1.39
C ARG A 267 -19.34 -5.25 1.42
N LEU A 268 -19.37 -5.87 2.60
CA LEU A 268 -19.91 -7.22 2.78
C LEU A 268 -21.41 -7.26 2.45
N ALA A 269 -22.18 -6.27 2.88
CA ALA A 269 -23.59 -6.12 2.52
C ALA A 269 -23.77 -5.98 1.00
N LYS A 270 -23.01 -5.11 0.34
CA LYS A 270 -23.04 -4.93 -1.13
C LYS A 270 -22.64 -6.22 -1.88
N ASN A 271 -21.61 -6.93 -1.42
CA ASN A 271 -21.16 -8.18 -2.02
C ASN A 271 -22.19 -9.31 -1.85
N ASN A 272 -22.86 -9.37 -0.70
CA ASN A 272 -23.95 -10.32 -0.46
C ASN A 272 -25.16 -10.03 -1.34
N ILE A 273 -25.54 -8.75 -1.49
CA ILE A 273 -26.60 -8.33 -2.43
C ILE A 273 -26.22 -8.71 -3.87
N ALA A 274 -24.99 -8.44 -4.31
CA ALA A 274 -24.52 -8.80 -5.66
C ALA A 274 -24.52 -10.32 -5.90
N LYS A 275 -24.10 -11.12 -4.91
CA LYS A 275 -24.19 -12.59 -4.97
C LYS A 275 -25.64 -13.06 -5.04
N ASN A 276 -26.53 -12.46 -4.25
CA ASN A 276 -27.94 -12.82 -4.23
C ASN A 276 -28.63 -12.47 -5.55
N ASN A 277 -28.32 -11.29 -6.12
CA ASN A 277 -28.80 -10.87 -7.44
C ASN A 277 -28.32 -11.80 -8.56
N LYS A 278 -27.05 -12.25 -8.54
CA LYS A 278 -26.56 -13.27 -9.48
C LYS A 278 -27.33 -14.59 -9.35
N LYS A 279 -27.59 -15.04 -8.12
CA LYS A 279 -28.36 -16.27 -7.85
C LYS A 279 -29.79 -16.15 -8.39
N ILE A 280 -30.47 -15.02 -8.12
CA ILE A 280 -31.81 -14.73 -8.64
C ILE A 280 -31.80 -14.70 -10.18
N MET A 281 -30.81 -14.04 -10.79
CA MET A 281 -30.67 -13.98 -12.25
C MET A 281 -30.50 -15.39 -12.85
N SER A 282 -29.67 -16.24 -12.25
CA SER A 282 -29.51 -17.63 -12.71
C SER A 282 -30.79 -18.44 -12.58
N THR A 283 -31.57 -18.26 -11.51
CA THR A 283 -32.85 -18.93 -11.33
C THR A 283 -33.88 -18.46 -12.35
N VAL A 284 -33.95 -17.16 -12.64
CA VAL A 284 -34.87 -16.61 -13.65
C VAL A 284 -34.53 -17.12 -15.05
N ILE A 285 -33.24 -17.23 -15.39
CA ILE A 285 -32.80 -17.81 -16.66
C ILE A 285 -33.17 -19.29 -16.75
N ALA A 286 -32.93 -20.06 -15.68
CA ALA A 286 -33.30 -21.47 -15.63
C ALA A 286 -34.82 -21.69 -15.76
N ASN A 287 -35.63 -20.89 -15.06
CA ASN A 287 -37.09 -20.97 -15.15
C ASN A 287 -37.59 -20.62 -16.56
N ARG A 288 -37.07 -19.56 -17.18
CA ARG A 288 -37.42 -19.21 -18.57
C ARG A 288 -37.04 -20.30 -19.57
N TYR A 289 -35.91 -20.98 -19.34
CA TYR A 289 -35.50 -22.11 -20.15
C TYR A 289 -36.44 -23.29 -19.98
N ILE A 290 -36.82 -23.62 -18.74
CA ILE A 290 -37.80 -24.68 -18.43
C ILE A 290 -39.17 -24.35 -19.05
N ASP A 291 -39.66 -23.12 -18.91
CA ASP A 291 -40.94 -22.67 -19.49
C ASP A 291 -40.93 -22.79 -21.02
N ARG A 292 -39.78 -22.48 -21.64
CA ARG A 292 -39.61 -22.63 -23.09
C ARG A 292 -39.65 -24.10 -23.51
N LEU A 293 -38.97 -24.99 -22.77
CA LEU A 293 -38.99 -26.44 -23.01
C LEU A 293 -40.40 -27.02 -22.87
N ILE A 294 -41.15 -26.60 -21.83
CA ILE A 294 -42.54 -27.00 -21.59
C ILE A 294 -43.44 -26.49 -22.73
N SER A 295 -43.28 -25.21 -23.13
CA SER A 295 -44.07 -24.58 -24.19
C SER A 295 -43.83 -25.18 -25.58
N HIS A 296 -42.64 -25.72 -25.85
CA HIS A 296 -42.28 -26.27 -27.17
C HIS A 296 -42.35 -27.81 -27.23
N GLN A 297 -42.79 -28.48 -26.16
CA GLN A 297 -42.81 -29.95 -26.04
C GLN A 297 -41.48 -30.63 -26.44
N GLU A 298 -40.34 -29.95 -26.24
CA GLU A 298 -39.04 -30.52 -26.57
C GLU A 298 -38.71 -31.63 -25.56
N LYS A 299 -38.66 -32.88 -26.02
CA LYS A 299 -38.29 -34.03 -25.19
C LYS A 299 -36.83 -33.88 -24.76
N VAL A 300 -36.59 -33.63 -23.48
CA VAL A 300 -35.26 -33.66 -22.88
C VAL A 300 -34.83 -35.13 -22.74
N TYR A 301 -33.86 -35.55 -23.55
CA TYR A 301 -33.22 -36.86 -23.37
C TYR A 301 -32.26 -36.77 -22.19
N SER A 302 -32.47 -37.61 -21.18
CA SER A 302 -31.48 -37.78 -20.11
C SER A 302 -30.20 -38.35 -20.72
N VAL A 303 -29.13 -37.58 -20.71
CA VAL A 303 -27.79 -38.14 -20.91
C VAL A 303 -27.48 -38.94 -19.65
N GLY A 304 -27.63 -40.25 -19.75
CA GLY A 304 -27.25 -41.20 -18.72
C GLY A 304 -25.77 -41.07 -18.40
N ILE A 305 -25.48 -41.16 -17.10
CA ILE A 305 -24.16 -41.09 -16.46
C ILE A 305 -23.21 -42.12 -17.07
#